data_AF-A0A7W1KGH1-F1
#
_entry.id   AF-A0A7W1KGH1-F1
#
_cell.length_a   1.000
_cell.length_b   1.000
_cell.length_c   1.000
_cell.angle_alpha   90.00
_cell.angle_beta   90.00
_cell.angle_gamma   90.00
#
_symmetry.space_group_name_H-M   'P 1'
#
loop_
_entity.id
_entity.type
_entity.pdbx_description
1 polymer ?
#
loop_
_entity_poly.entity_id
_entity_poly.type
_entity_poly.pdbx_seq_one_letter_code
_entity_poly.pdbx_strand_id
1 'polypeptide(L)' 'MPDKSVNKKSYSQINEQLAEIIEWFENSEINIDEALAKYESAMKMIAEMEEQLKTAKNKIKKISTQSK' A
#
# COMPACT_ATOMS: atom_id res chain seq x y z
N MET A 1 11.82 19.52 -16.22
CA MET A 1 12.18 19.16 -14.83
C MET A 1 10.94 18.51 -14.21
N PRO A 2 10.92 17.22 -13.86
CA PRO A 2 9.73 16.61 -13.31
C PRO A 2 9.60 16.93 -11.81
N ASP A 3 8.36 17.25 -11.47
CA ASP A 3 7.86 17.87 -10.25
C ASP A 3 8.00 16.95 -9.03
N LYS A 4 8.59 17.49 -7.95
CA LYS A 4 8.65 16.85 -6.63
C LYS A 4 7.29 17.00 -5.93
N SER A 5 6.25 16.35 -6.44
CA SER A 5 4.94 16.33 -5.78
C SER A 5 4.84 15.14 -4.82
N VAL A 6 5.10 15.41 -3.55
CA VAL A 6 4.54 14.73 -2.36
C VAL A 6 4.71 13.21 -2.30
N ASN A 7 5.63 12.81 -1.42
CA ASN A 7 6.07 11.47 -1.03
C ASN A 7 4.97 10.54 -0.44
N LYS A 8 3.84 10.36 -1.12
CA LYS A 8 2.86 9.28 -0.85
C LYS A 8 3.06 8.19 -1.88
N LYS A 9 3.46 7.00 -1.44
CA LYS A 9 3.64 5.84 -2.32
C LYS A 9 2.31 5.59 -3.03
N SER A 10 2.36 5.54 -4.36
CA SER A 10 1.19 5.18 -5.17
C SER A 10 0.79 3.73 -4.89
N TYR A 11 -0.48 3.40 -5.12
CA TYR A 11 -0.97 2.02 -4.98
C TYR A 11 -0.08 1.00 -5.70
N SER A 12 0.40 1.31 -6.91
CA SER A 12 1.32 0.47 -7.67
C SER A 12 2.64 0.22 -6.92
N GLN A 13 3.24 1.28 -6.38
CA GLN A 13 4.50 1.18 -5.64
C GLN A 13 4.36 0.41 -4.33
N ILE A 14 3.21 0.51 -3.66
CA ILE A 14 2.95 -0.27 -2.45
C ILE A 14 2.74 -1.74 -2.81
N ASN A 15 2.05 -2.00 -3.92
CA ASN A 15 1.83 -3.35 -4.42
C ASN A 15 3.15 -4.04 -4.84
N GLU A 16 4.05 -3.32 -5.49
CA GLU A 16 5.40 -3.81 -5.83
C GLU A 16 6.20 -4.19 -4.57
N GLN A 17 6.19 -3.34 -3.54
CA GLN A 17 6.87 -3.66 -2.27
C GLN A 17 6.26 -4.85 -1.53
N LEU A 18 4.94 -5.03 -1.61
CA LEU A 18 4.30 -6.23 -1.05
C LEU A 18 4.72 -7.49 -1.82
N ALA A 19 4.83 -7.41 -3.15
CA ALA A 19 5.33 -8.51 -3.96
C ALA A 19 6.77 -8.88 -3.57
N GLU A 20 7.65 -7.90 -3.36
CA GLU A 20 9.02 -8.13 -2.86
C GLU A 20 9.03 -8.79 -1.47
N ILE A 21 8.11 -8.40 -0.58
CA ILE A 21 7.99 -9.03 0.74
C ILE A 21 7.54 -10.49 0.60
N ILE A 22 6.57 -10.77 -0.27
CA ILE A 22 6.09 -12.13 -0.53
C ILE A 22 7.22 -12.99 -1.11
N GLU A 23 7.94 -12.49 -2.10
CA GLU A 23 9.09 -13.18 -2.70
C GLU A 23 10.19 -13.42 -1.65
N TRP A 24 10.41 -12.47 -0.74
CA TRP A 24 11.31 -12.68 0.40
C TRP A 24 10.86 -13.83 1.31
N PHE A 25 9.55 -13.94 1.58
CA PHE A 25 8.95 -15.03 2.36
C PHE A 25 8.98 -16.40 1.66
N GLU A 26 9.20 -16.45 0.35
CA GLU A 26 9.33 -17.69 -0.40
C GLU A 26 10.77 -18.25 -0.36
N ASN A 27 11.73 -17.50 0.21
CA ASN A 27 13.09 -17.99 0.39
C ASN A 27 13.15 -19.17 1.37
N SER A 28 14.11 -20.07 1.15
CA SER A 28 14.28 -21.27 1.97
C SER A 28 14.91 -21.02 3.35
N GLU A 29 15.58 -19.88 3.54
CA GLU A 29 16.16 -19.47 4.81
C GLU A 29 15.49 -18.18 5.30
N ILE A 30 14.51 -18.33 6.18
CA ILE A 30 13.76 -17.21 6.75
C ILE A 30 14.06 -17.14 8.24
N ASN A 31 14.59 -16.02 8.70
CA ASN A 31 14.71 -15.74 10.13
C ASN A 31 13.36 -15.25 10.67
N ILE A 32 12.92 -15.79 11.81
CA ILE A 32 11.62 -15.45 12.41
C ILE A 32 11.51 -13.99 12.85
N ASP A 33 12.61 -13.37 13.30
CA ASP A 33 12.64 -11.96 13.68
C ASP A 33 12.50 -11.06 12.45
N GLU A 34 13.15 -11.43 11.34
CA GLU A 34 13.01 -10.73 10.06
C GLU A 34 11.60 -10.91 9.47
N ALA A 35 11.04 -12.11 9.59
CA ALA A 35 9.67 -12.41 9.16
C ALA A 35 8.65 -11.53 9.90
N LEU A 36 8.79 -11.37 11.22
CA LEU A 36 7.93 -10.48 12.00
C LEU A 36 8.06 -9.03 11.54
N ALA A 37 9.27 -8.53 11.33
CA ALA A 37 9.50 -7.16 10.87
C ALA A 37 8.92 -6.90 9.45
N LYS A 38 9.06 -7.87 8.54
CA LYS A 38 8.50 -7.81 7.18
C LYS A 38 6.99 -7.87 7.20
N TYR A 39 6.41 -8.74 8.03
CA TYR A 39 4.96 -8.84 8.22
C TYR A 39 4.36 -7.55 8.76
N GLU A 40 4.95 -6.94 9.79
CA GLU A 40 4.49 -5.64 10.30
C GLU A 40 4.59 -4.53 9.25
N SER A 41 5.66 -4.55 8.44
CA SER A 41 5.83 -3.58 7.36
C SER A 41 4.77 -3.76 6.28
N ALA A 42 4.47 -5.00 5.89
CA ALA A 42 3.40 -5.33 4.96
C ALA A 42 2.03 -4.88 5.48
N MET A 43 1.74 -5.09 6.76
CA MET A 43 0.48 -4.67 7.38
C MET A 43 0.30 -3.15 7.34
N LYS A 44 1.37 -2.37 7.60
CA LYS A 44 1.34 -0.90 7.48
C LYS A 44 1.07 -0.45 6.04
N MET A 45 1.70 -1.10 5.07
CA MET A 45 1.50 -0.85 3.64
C MET A 45 0.05 -1.12 3.21
N ILE A 46 -0.52 -2.23 3.66
CA ILE A 46 -1.92 -2.59 3.37
C ILE A 46 -2.88 -1.55 3.97
N ALA A 47 -2.66 -1.14 5.23
CA ALA A 47 -3.49 -0.13 5.87
C ALA A 47 -3.47 1.22 5.10
N GLU A 48 -2.31 1.62 4.58
CA GLU A 48 -2.20 2.84 3.75
C GLU A 48 -3.00 2.70 2.45
N MET A 49 -2.96 1.53 1.79
CA MET A 49 -3.75 1.28 0.59
C MET A 49 -5.25 1.30 0.87
N GLU A 50 -5.70 0.71 1.98
CA GLU A 50 -7.11 0.76 2.39
C GLU A 50 -7.58 2.19 2.62
N GLU A 51 -6.75 3.04 3.23
CA GLU A 51 -7.05 4.46 3.42
C GLU A 51 -7.17 5.20 2.08
N GLN A 52 -6.27 4.92 1.14
CA GLN A 52 -6.33 5.49 -0.21
C GLN A 52 -7.63 5.08 -0.93
N LEU A 53 -8.00 3.79 -0.87
CA LEU A 53 -9.23 3.27 -1.46
C LEU A 53 -10.48 3.87 -0.80
N LYS A 54 -10.49 3.99 0.54
CA LYS A 54 -11.57 4.62 1.28
C LYS A 54 -11.73 6.08 0.87
N THR A 55 -10.63 6.80 0.71
CA THR A 55 -10.62 8.19 0.24
C THR A 55 -11.16 8.30 -1.19
N ALA A 56 -10.73 7.43 -2.09
CA ALA A 56 -11.24 7.38 -3.47
C ALA A 56 -12.75 7.07 -3.50
N LYS A 57 -13.21 6.07 -2.73
CA LYS A 57 -14.62 5.71 -2.59
C LYS A 57 -15.46 6.89 -2.06
N ASN A 58 -14.96 7.62 -1.07
CA ASN A 58 -15.64 8.79 -0.53
C ASN A 58 -15.74 9.94 -1.55
N LYS A 59 -14.69 10.16 -2.36
CA LYS A 59 -14.73 11.13 -3.46
C LYS A 59 -15.78 10.76 -4.50
N ILE A 60 -15.82 9.49 -4.94
CA ILE A 60 -16.81 8.97 -5.88
C ILE A 60 -18.24 9.14 -5.33
N LYS A 61 -18.46 8.75 -4.06
CA LYS A 61 -19.77 8.94 -3.41
C LYS A 61 -20.21 10.41 -3.43
N LYS A 62 -19.34 11.35 -3.06
CA LYS A 62 -19.68 12.78 -3.08
C LYS A 62 -20.08 13.27 -4.48
N ILE A 63 -19.37 12.86 -5.52
CA ILE A 63 -19.68 13.21 -6.91
C ILE A 63 -21.05 12.63 -7.33
N SER A 64 -21.31 11.37 -6.97
CA SER A 64 -22.58 10.69 -7.26
C SER A 64 -23.77 11.32 -6.53
N THR A 65 -23.58 11.84 -5.31
CA THR A 65 -24.66 12.47 -4.53
C THR A 65 -24.92 13.92 -4.95
N GLN A 66 -23.94 14.64 -5.47
CA GLN A 66 -24.10 16.04 -5.90
C GLN A 66 -24.83 16.18 -7.25
N SER A 67 -25.10 15.07 -7.95
CA SER A 67 -25.72 15.06 -9.27
C SER A 67 -27.25 14.80 -9.22
N LYS A 68 -27.91 15.02 -8.08
CA LYS A 68 -29.35 14.83 -7.90
C LYS A 68 -30.01 16.04 -7.27
#